data_AF-A0A485CBE9-F1
#
_entry.id   AF-A0A485CBE9-F1
#
_cell.length_a   1.000
_cell.length_b   1.000
_cell.length_c   1.000
_cell.angle_alpha   90.00
_cell.angle_beta   90.00
_cell.angle_gamma   90.00
#
_symmetry.space_group_name_H-M   'P 1'
#
loop_
_entity.id
_entity.type
_entity.pdbx_description
1 polymer ?
#
loop_
_entity_poly.entity_id
_entity_poly.type
_entity_poly.pdbx_seq_one_letter_code
_entity_poly.pdbx_strand_id
1 'polypeptide(L)'
;MPAYFATQALLAEGWAHNVRLDVDAAGMLTAITPDSTAQDAVRLSGPVIPGMPNLHSHAFQRVMAGLAEVGRKPAGQFLDLA
;
A
#
# COMPACT_ATOMS: atom_id res chain seq x y z
N MET A 1 -15.83 -12.31 -14.33
CA MET A 1 -15.47 -11.65 -13.05
C MET A 1 -14.00 -11.94 -12.83
N PRO A 2 -13.14 -10.94 -12.58
CA PRO A 2 -11.71 -11.17 -12.44
C PRO A 2 -11.43 -12.08 -11.23
N ALA A 3 -10.50 -13.02 -11.43
CA ALA A 3 -9.98 -13.87 -10.37
C ALA A 3 -8.47 -13.71 -10.32
N TYR A 4 -7.90 -13.77 -9.12
CA TYR A 4 -6.47 -13.73 -8.89
C TYR A 4 -6.01 -14.96 -8.12
N PHE A 5 -4.79 -15.40 -8.38
CA PHE A 5 -4.18 -16.52 -7.67
C PHE A 5 -2.88 -16.10 -7.00
N ALA A 6 -2.83 -16.25 -5.68
CA ALA A 6 -1.66 -15.99 -4.87
C ALA A 6 -1.06 -17.33 -4.37
N THR A 7 0.22 -17.57 -4.62
CA THR A 7 0.90 -18.75 -4.07
C THR A 7 0.97 -18.71 -2.54
N GLN A 8 1.02 -17.51 -1.97
CA GLN A 8 0.89 -17.25 -0.54
C GLN A 8 0.06 -15.99 -0.30
N ALA A 9 -0.84 -16.02 0.66
CA ALA A 9 -1.57 -14.84 1.12
C ALA A 9 -1.71 -14.83 2.65
N LEU A 10 -1.62 -13.64 3.26
CA LEU A 10 -1.98 -13.43 4.65
C LEU A 10 -3.50 -13.19 4.75
N LEU A 11 -4.22 -14.20 5.23
CA LEU A 11 -5.66 -14.15 5.48
C LEU A 11 -5.94 -13.77 6.94
N ALA A 12 -7.22 -13.63 7.29
CA ALA A 12 -7.64 -13.31 8.65
C ALA A 12 -7.19 -14.40 9.66
N GLU A 13 -7.17 -15.65 9.22
CA GLU A 13 -6.76 -16.83 10.00
C GLU A 13 -5.23 -17.04 10.01
N GLY A 14 -4.48 -16.27 9.22
CA GLY A 14 -3.03 -16.38 9.09
C GLY A 14 -2.57 -16.65 7.65
N TRP A 15 -1.32 -17.11 7.51
CA TRP A 15 -0.74 -17.43 6.20
C TRP A 15 -1.39 -18.67 5.58
N ALA A 16 -1.82 -18.54 4.33
CA ALA A 16 -2.37 -19.62 3.53
C ALA A 16 -1.61 -19.78 2.20
N HIS A 17 -1.68 -20.97 1.63
CA HIS A 17 -1.06 -21.32 0.36
C HIS A 17 -2.09 -21.47 -0.75
N ASN A 18 -1.68 -21.20 -1.99
CA ASN A 18 -2.48 -21.44 -3.19
C ASN A 18 -3.90 -20.85 -3.12
N VAL A 19 -4.00 -19.55 -2.85
CA VAL A 19 -5.27 -18.87 -2.59
C VAL A 19 -5.83 -18.28 -3.87
N ARG A 20 -7.07 -18.66 -4.21
CA ARG A 20 -7.88 -17.99 -5.24
C ARG A 20 -8.69 -16.86 -4.61
N LEU A 21 -8.68 -15.70 -5.26
CA LEU A 21 -9.39 -14.48 -4.87
C LEU A 21 -10.34 -14.10 -6.00
N ASP A 22 -11.64 -14.32 -5.82
CA ASP A 22 -12.65 -13.91 -6.80
C ASP A 22 -13.17 -12.51 -6.48
N VAL A 23 -13.25 -11.66 -7.50
CA VAL A 23 -13.58 -10.25 -7.37
C VAL A 23 -14.73 -9.89 -8.33
N ASP A 24 -15.69 -9.10 -7.87
CA ASP A 24 -16.77 -8.60 -8.72
C ASP A 24 -16.35 -7.42 -9.62
N ALA A 25 -17.30 -6.91 -10.40
CA ALA A 25 -17.07 -5.77 -11.28
C ALA A 25 -16.81 -4.44 -10.53
N ALA A 26 -17.16 -4.35 -9.24
CA ALA A 26 -16.93 -3.18 -8.40
C ALA A 26 -15.57 -3.24 -7.66
N GLY A 27 -14.85 -4.36 -7.76
CA GLY A 27 -13.58 -4.55 -7.07
C GLY A 27 -13.70 -5.17 -5.67
N MET A 28 -14.87 -5.71 -5.31
CA MET A 28 -15.09 -6.34 -4.01
C MET A 28 -14.75 -7.84 -4.06
N LEU A 29 -14.09 -8.35 -3.01
CA LEU A 29 -13.86 -9.78 -2.84
C LEU A 29 -15.20 -10.50 -2.62
N THR A 30 -15.53 -11.42 -3.51
CA THR A 30 -16.73 -12.26 -3.42
C THR A 30 -16.44 -13.64 -2.85
N ALA A 31 -15.21 -14.14 -3.03
CA ALA A 31 -14.76 -15.39 -2.43
C ALA A 31 -13.24 -15.39 -2.21
N ILE A 32 -12.82 -16.09 -1.16
CA ILE A 32 -11.42 -16.38 -0.84
C ILE A 32 -11.34 -17.90 -0.65
N THR A 33 -10.55 -18.58 -1.47
CA THR A 33 -10.46 -20.06 -1.44
C THR A 33 -9.00 -20.49 -1.35
N PRO A 34 -8.51 -20.82 -0.13
CA PRO A 34 -7.22 -21.46 0.08
C PRO A 34 -7.11 -22.84 -0.59
N ASP A 35 -5.89 -23.35 -0.73
CA ASP A 35 -5.60 -24.70 -1.25
C ASP A 35 -6.26 -25.00 -2.60
N SER A 36 -6.40 -23.96 -3.43
CA SER A 36 -7.05 -24.00 -4.73
C SER A 36 -6.04 -24.12 -5.87
N THR A 37 -6.55 -24.16 -7.10
CA THR A 37 -5.73 -24.11 -8.31
C THR A 37 -5.93 -22.77 -9.01
N ALA A 38 -4.93 -22.34 -9.77
CA ALA A 38 -5.01 -21.05 -10.47
C ALA A 38 -6.13 -21.01 -11.52
N GLN A 39 -6.38 -22.11 -12.24
CA GLN A 39 -7.37 -22.18 -13.31
C GLN A 39 -7.22 -21.02 -14.31
N ASP A 40 -8.27 -20.20 -14.45
CA ASP A 40 -8.38 -19.02 -15.30
C ASP A 40 -7.96 -17.71 -14.58
N ALA A 41 -7.53 -17.79 -13.32
CA ALA A 41 -7.16 -16.62 -12.53
C ALA A 41 -5.80 -16.04 -12.93
N VAL A 42 -5.66 -14.72 -12.79
CA VAL A 42 -4.40 -14.01 -12.99
C VAL A 42 -3.44 -14.36 -11.85
N ARG A 43 -2.28 -14.93 -12.20
CA ARG A 43 -1.27 -15.33 -11.21
C ARG A 43 -0.48 -14.12 -10.71
N LEU A 44 -0.46 -13.93 -9.40
CA LEU A 44 0.30 -12.87 -8.75
C LEU A 44 1.76 -13.30 -8.53
N SER A 45 2.69 -12.36 -8.65
CA SER A 45 4.14 -12.63 -8.70
C SER A 45 4.81 -12.73 -7.32
N GLY A 46 4.06 -12.76 -6.22
CA GLY A 46 4.60 -12.83 -4.88
C GLY A 46 3.54 -12.98 -3.78
N PRO A 47 3.94 -12.99 -2.51
CA PRO A 47 3.03 -13.07 -1.38
C PRO A 47 2.08 -11.87 -1.33
N VAL A 48 0.83 -12.12 -0.99
CA VAL A 48 -0.22 -11.10 -0.88
C VAL A 48 -0.51 -10.79 0.58
N ILE A 49 -0.63 -9.52 0.92
CA ILE A 49 -1.09 -9.05 2.23
C ILE A 49 -2.24 -8.04 2.04
N PRO A 50 -3.11 -7.87 3.06
CA PRO A 50 -4.10 -6.79 3.05
C PRO A 50 -3.40 -5.43 2.90
N GLY A 51 -3.97 -4.55 2.08
CA GLY A 51 -3.46 -3.19 1.93
C GLY A 51 -3.50 -2.46 3.27
N MET A 52 -2.42 -1.77 3.63
CA MET A 52 -2.34 -1.03 4.88
C MET A 52 -3.06 0.32 4.75
N PRO A 53 -4.13 0.60 5.52
CA PRO A 53 -4.78 1.89 5.48
C PRO A 53 -3.83 3.00 5.96
N ASN A 54 -3.83 4.13 5.25
CA ASN A 54 -3.18 5.35 5.73
C ASN A 54 -4.25 6.29 6.31
N LEU A 55 -4.35 6.34 7.63
CA LEU A 55 -5.42 7.03 8.36
C LEU A 55 -5.19 8.54 8.55
N HIS A 56 -4.02 9.05 8.20
CA HIS A 56 -3.69 10.46 8.41
C HIS A 56 -2.72 10.96 7.34
N SER A 57 -3.12 11.99 6.60
CA SER A 57 -2.27 12.58 5.57
C SER A 57 -2.54 14.07 5.40
N HIS A 58 -1.46 14.84 5.30
CA HIS A 58 -1.47 16.20 4.80
C HIS A 58 -0.81 16.21 3.41
N ALA A 59 -1.61 15.98 2.38
CA ALA A 59 -1.10 15.79 1.02
C ALA A 59 -0.19 16.95 0.54
N PHE A 60 -0.55 18.20 0.86
CA PHE A 60 0.22 19.38 0.47
C PHE A 60 1.64 19.41 1.06
N GLN A 61 1.84 18.84 2.26
CA GLN A 61 3.14 18.83 2.92
C GLN A 61 4.15 17.94 2.18
N ARG A 62 3.70 17.04 1.28
CA ARG A 62 4.60 16.19 0.49
C ARG A 62 5.51 16.99 -0.44
N VAL A 63 5.05 18.14 -0.96
CA VAL A 63 5.89 19.06 -1.76
C VAL A 63 6.98 19.73 -0.91
N MET A 64 6.72 19.87 0.39
CA MET A 64 7.64 20.49 1.34
C MET A 64 8.55 19.48 2.04
N ALA A 65 8.28 18.18 1.89
CA ALA A 65 9.10 17.12 2.48
C ALA A 65 10.53 17.23 1.94
N GLY A 66 11.50 17.42 2.84
CA GLY A 66 12.88 17.70 2.47
C GLY A 66 13.32 19.16 2.66
N LEU A 67 12.42 20.14 2.54
CA LEU A 67 12.82 21.56 2.50
C LEU A 67 13.14 22.16 3.87
N ALA A 68 12.69 21.53 4.95
CA ALA A 68 12.95 21.98 6.32
C ALA A 68 14.23 21.37 6.93
N GLU A 69 14.86 20.37 6.29
CA GLU A 69 16.07 19.72 6.82
C GLU A 69 17.34 20.53 6.55
N VAL A 70 17.34 21.33 5.49
CA VAL A 70 18.40 22.30 5.21
C VAL A 70 18.04 23.60 5.92
N GLY A 71 18.62 23.80 7.11
CA GLY A 71 18.65 25.11 7.73
C GLY A 71 19.33 26.09 6.78
N ARG A 72 18.56 26.88 6.02
CA ARG A 72 19.13 28.08 5.41
C ARG A 72 19.74 28.87 6.56
N LYS A 73 21.06 29.08 6.52
CA LYS A 73 21.72 30.08 7.38
C LYS A 73 20.85 31.34 7.34
N PRO A 74 20.50 31.95 8.49
CA PRO A 74 19.80 33.21 8.47
C PRO A 74 20.65 34.18 7.64
N ALA A 75 20.14 34.60 6.48
CA ALA A 75 20.70 35.72 5.75
C ALA A 75 20.25 36.97 6.51
N GLY A 76 21.08 37.40 7.46
CA GLY A 76 20.85 38.62 8.23
C GLY A 76 20.97 38.41 9.73
N GLN A 77 22.19 38.35 10.25
CA GLN A 77 22.46 39.07 11.50
C GLN A 77 22.20 40.55 11.19
N PHE A 78 21.10 41.10 11.69
CA PHE A 78 21.01 42.55 11.87
C PHE A 78 21.92 42.91 13.04
N LEU A 79 23.18 43.18 12.73
CA LEU A 79 24.04 44.01 13.57
C LEU A 79 23.67 45.48 13.32
N ASP A 80 23.52 46.20 14.43
CA ASP A 80 23.55 47.66 14.63
C ASP A 80 22.53 48.55 13.90
N LEU A 81 21.59 49.14 14.67
CA LEU A 81 21.47 50.59 14.92
C LEU A 81 20.15 50.93 15.63
N ALA A 82 20.20 51.11 16.96
CA ALA A 82 19.55 52.16 17.77
C ALA A 82 19.67 51.83 19.26
#